data_AF-A0A931IPP5-F1
#
_entry.id   AF-A0A931IPP5-F1
#
_cell.length_a   1.000
_cell.length_b   1.000
_cell.length_c   1.000
_cell.angle_alpha   90.00
_cell.angle_beta   90.00
_cell.angle_gamma   90.00
#
_symmetry.space_group_name_H-M   'P 1'
#
loop_
_entity.id
_entity.type
_entity.pdbx_description
1 polymer ?
#
loop_
_entity_poly.entity_id
_entity_poly.type
_entity_poly.pdbx_seq_one_letter_code
_entity_poly.pdbx_strand_id
1 'polypeptide(L)'
;MNEKELITSISRLNPTKEQKERMLSRILVPEPPRKMPLKRRYKIAIPALCGTMLSLAFVFPIFYKQDAEIPQLVALKAESMQPAKTFRHLPVIDLIEPQKFMNYNGFRYTFLNEGAPYDQSSLRLNKDERLGVLSAEIQQDIGSSGEDGYDDRDFATTYLVGGELYPLQSYDPSFRLAVAYRGQYYIAQLAGKADNSIIPAEDYLDFADMDKLAERVDIMNISGSDFLHSLEIKKDIRHWIAMLRGSEEAVHVTKEDYEQLVNTDPEGKSYLVRFHLKDSTLIDMYIIPELKLASFGDGRYILPDSFTEDYAKLFSIQ
;
A
#
# COMPACT_ATOMS: atom_id res chain seq x y z
N MET A 1 50.60 15.75 -15.54
CA MET A 1 50.95 16.87 -14.66
C MET A 1 52.09 16.40 -13.77
N ASN A 2 53.26 17.04 -13.85
CA ASN A 2 54.48 16.51 -13.23
C ASN A 2 54.55 16.93 -11.74
N GLU A 3 55.14 16.10 -10.88
CA GLU A 3 55.14 16.28 -9.41
C GLU A 3 55.72 17.64 -8.98
N LYS A 4 56.68 18.15 -9.75
CA LYS A 4 57.29 19.47 -9.55
C LYS A 4 56.31 20.63 -9.80
N GLU A 5 55.35 20.47 -10.70
CA GLU A 5 54.30 21.47 -10.98
C GLU A 5 53.25 21.48 -9.87
N LEU A 6 52.93 20.30 -9.31
CA LEU A 6 52.01 20.18 -8.18
C LEU A 6 52.58 20.88 -6.93
N ILE A 7 53.85 20.65 -6.60
CA ILE A 7 54.51 21.25 -5.43
C ILE A 7 54.63 22.78 -5.57
N THR A 8 54.91 23.28 -6.78
CA THR A 8 54.94 24.73 -7.04
C THR A 8 53.55 25.37 -6.99
N SER A 9 52.49 24.65 -7.38
CA SER A 9 51.12 25.15 -7.23
C SER A 9 50.68 25.21 -5.76
N ILE A 10 51.02 24.20 -4.95
CA ILE A 10 50.63 24.12 -3.53
C ILE A 10 51.40 25.14 -2.68
N SER A 11 52.68 25.36 -2.97
CA SER A 11 53.49 26.37 -2.24
C SER A 11 52.98 27.81 -2.43
N ARG A 12 52.25 28.11 -3.52
CA ARG A 12 51.60 29.41 -3.74
C ARG A 12 50.33 29.61 -2.91
N LEU A 13 49.77 28.56 -2.34
CA LEU A 13 48.56 28.61 -1.50
C LEU A 13 48.87 28.83 -0.02
N ASN A 14 50.14 28.81 0.38
CA ASN A 14 50.51 29.05 1.78
C ASN A 14 50.33 30.53 2.15
N PRO A 15 49.64 30.84 3.26
CA PRO A 15 49.45 32.20 3.70
C PRO A 15 50.78 32.85 4.04
N THR A 16 50.94 34.10 3.59
CA THR A 16 52.14 34.91 3.81
C THR A 16 52.38 35.15 5.30
N LYS A 17 53.62 35.46 5.69
CA LYS A 17 53.98 35.70 7.10
C LYS A 17 53.11 36.78 7.75
N GLU A 18 52.82 37.87 7.03
CA GLU A 18 51.92 38.93 7.52
C GLU A 18 50.48 38.43 7.73
N GLN A 19 49.98 37.54 6.87
CA GLN A 19 48.64 36.97 7.04
C GLN A 19 48.58 36.06 8.27
N LYS A 20 49.63 35.25 8.51
CA LYS A 20 49.73 34.42 9.72
C LYS A 20 49.78 35.27 10.98
N GLU A 21 50.55 36.36 10.99
CA GLU A 21 50.62 37.28 12.12
C GLU A 21 49.29 37.99 12.39
N ARG A 22 48.57 38.44 11.34
CA ARG A 22 47.21 39.01 11.49
C ARG A 22 46.19 37.98 11.99
N MET A 23 46.31 36.72 11.58
CA MET A 23 45.43 35.65 12.07
C MET A 23 45.73 35.36 13.55
N LEU A 24 47.00 35.27 13.93
CA LEU A 24 47.42 35.07 15.31
C LEU A 24 47.00 36.24 16.22
N SER A 25 47.14 37.48 15.75
CA SER A 25 46.72 38.66 16.52
C SER A 25 45.20 38.70 16.76
N ARG A 26 44.39 38.20 15.81
CA ARG A 26 42.92 38.09 15.96
C ARG A 26 42.47 36.97 16.89
N ILE A 27 43.27 35.91 17.02
CA ILE A 27 42.98 34.79 17.94
C ILE A 27 43.37 35.17 19.37
N LEU A 28 44.52 35.83 19.55
CA LEU A 28 45.06 36.16 20.86
C LEU A 28 44.33 37.34 21.53
N VAL A 29 43.78 38.27 20.74
CA VAL A 29 42.98 39.40 21.25
C VAL A 29 41.70 39.51 20.42
N PRO A 30 40.63 38.80 20.80
CA PRO A 30 39.35 38.91 20.10
C PRO A 30 38.76 40.31 20.33
N GLU A 31 38.80 41.16 19.30
CA GLU A 31 38.10 42.44 19.33
C GLU A 31 36.57 42.20 19.40
N PRO A 32 35.84 42.90 20.28
CA PRO A 32 34.39 42.81 20.31
C PRO A 32 33.80 43.34 18.98
N PRO A 33 32.71 42.73 18.48
CA PRO A 33 32.15 43.08 17.19
C PRO A 33 31.71 44.54 17.16
N ARG A 34 32.26 45.32 16.21
CA ARG A 34 31.87 46.71 15.97
C ARG A 34 30.41 46.76 15.53
N LYS A 35 29.51 47.25 16.39
CA LYS A 35 28.13 47.55 16.03
C LYS A 35 28.10 48.76 15.10
N MET A 36 27.88 48.53 13.81
CA MET A 36 27.62 49.62 12.86
C MET A 36 26.27 50.27 13.17
N PRO A 37 26.17 51.62 13.22
CA PRO A 37 24.88 52.28 13.42
C PRO A 37 24.00 52.11 12.18
N LEU A 38 22.93 51.33 12.31
CA LEU A 38 21.89 51.19 11.29
C LEU A 38 21.28 52.56 10.95
N LYS A 39 21.49 53.04 9.72
CA LYS A 39 20.90 54.28 9.20
C LYS A 39 19.37 54.21 9.32
N ARG A 40 18.75 55.30 9.79
CA ARG A 40 17.31 55.45 10.11
C ARG A 40 16.33 54.89 9.07
N ARG A 41 16.71 54.80 7.78
CA ARG A 41 15.89 54.25 6.70
C ARG A 41 15.66 52.73 6.80
N TYR A 42 16.58 51.96 7.41
CA TYR A 42 16.42 50.50 7.56
C TYR A 42 15.51 50.09 8.72
N LYS A 43 15.22 50.99 9.67
CA LYS A 43 14.28 50.70 10.78
C LYS A 43 12.82 50.61 10.33
N ILE A 44 12.48 51.16 9.16
CA ILE A 44 11.11 51.18 8.64
C ILE A 44 10.89 50.10 7.58
N ALA A 45 11.94 49.69 6.86
CA ALA A 45 11.83 48.67 5.82
C ALA A 45 11.74 47.24 6.37
N ILE A 46 12.38 46.94 7.51
CA ILE A 46 12.40 45.60 8.09
C ILE A 46 11.02 45.17 8.63
N PRO A 47 10.26 46.00 9.38
CA PRO A 47 8.92 45.63 9.84
C PRO A 47 7.94 45.41 8.68
N ALA A 48 8.05 46.19 7.61
CA ALA A 48 7.17 46.08 6.44
C ALA A 48 7.41 44.78 5.66
N LEU A 49 8.67 44.37 5.48
CA LEU A 49 9.02 43.09 4.84
C LEU A 49 8.61 41.87 5.67
N CYS A 50 8.74 41.95 7.01
CA CYS A 50 8.22 40.90 7.89
C CYS A 50 6.69 40.84 7.87
N GLY A 51 6.00 41.99 7.80
CA GLY A 51 4.54 42.06 7.68
C GLY A 51 4.01 41.45 6.39
N THR A 52 4.68 41.67 5.26
CA THR A 52 4.30 41.06 3.97
C THR A 52 4.63 39.56 3.90
N MET A 53 5.70 39.10 4.55
CA MET A 53 6.01 37.67 4.69
C MET A 53 4.98 36.96 5.60
N LEU A 54 4.58 37.59 6.70
CA LEU A 54 3.51 37.09 7.57
C LEU A 54 2.14 37.12 6.88
N SER A 55 1.83 38.16 6.10
CA SER A 55 0.59 38.19 5.33
C SER A 55 0.59 37.16 4.20
N LEU A 56 1.73 36.87 3.55
CA LEU A 56 1.82 35.74 2.61
C LEU A 56 1.62 34.39 3.32
N ALA A 57 2.13 34.22 4.53
CA ALA A 57 1.91 32.99 5.32
C ALA A 57 0.45 32.82 5.80
N PHE A 58 -0.32 33.91 5.92
CA PHE A 58 -1.74 33.88 6.28
C PHE A 58 -2.70 33.92 5.07
N VAL A 59 -2.25 34.38 3.90
CA VAL A 59 -3.06 34.52 2.67
C VAL A 59 -2.73 33.44 1.63
N PHE A 60 -1.74 32.58 1.86
CA PHE A 60 -1.81 31.21 1.36
C PHE A 60 -2.79 30.47 2.27
N PRO A 61 -4.08 30.30 1.89
CA PRO A 61 -4.81 29.21 2.49
C PRO A 61 -3.96 27.98 2.18
N ILE A 62 -3.51 27.28 3.21
CA ILE A 62 -4.13 26.00 3.51
C ILE A 62 -4.60 25.34 2.20
N PHE A 63 -3.65 25.04 1.30
CA PHE A 63 -3.66 23.79 0.57
C PHE A 63 -3.33 22.72 1.62
N TYR A 64 -4.16 22.62 2.66
CA TYR A 64 -4.48 21.29 3.14
C TYR A 64 -4.92 20.61 1.85
N LYS A 65 -4.19 19.55 1.46
CA LYS A 65 -4.83 18.45 0.76
C LYS A 65 -6.12 18.24 1.54
N GLN A 66 -7.23 18.73 1.00
CA GLN A 66 -8.54 18.34 1.46
C GLN A 66 -8.44 16.84 1.39
N ASP A 67 -8.37 16.18 2.55
CA ASP A 67 -8.28 14.73 2.60
C ASP A 67 -9.40 14.25 1.71
N ALA A 68 -9.04 13.71 0.55
CA ALA A 68 -10.02 13.34 -0.45
C ALA A 68 -11.00 12.42 0.29
N GLU A 69 -12.27 12.80 0.29
CA GLU A 69 -13.29 12.09 1.07
C GLU A 69 -13.18 10.61 0.69
N ILE A 70 -13.02 9.75 1.71
CA ILE A 70 -12.94 8.31 1.49
C ILE A 70 -14.34 7.87 1.05
N PRO A 71 -14.50 7.38 -0.19
CA PRO A 71 -15.82 7.01 -0.69
C PRO A 71 -16.33 5.80 0.09
N GLN A 72 -17.65 5.72 0.30
CA GLN A 72 -18.26 4.53 0.90
C GLN A 72 -18.54 3.50 -0.19
N LEU A 73 -17.90 2.33 -0.11
CA LEU A 73 -18.03 1.25 -1.07
C LEU A 73 -19.04 0.23 -0.55
N VAL A 74 -20.33 0.49 -0.77
CA VAL A 74 -21.40 -0.42 -0.38
C VAL A 74 -21.73 -1.34 -1.53
N ALA A 75 -21.45 -2.63 -1.38
CA ALA A 75 -21.84 -3.63 -2.36
C ALA A 75 -23.37 -3.74 -2.42
N LEU A 76 -23.90 -3.68 -3.64
CA LEU A 76 -25.27 -4.03 -3.92
C LEU A 76 -25.36 -5.55 -3.79
N LYS A 77 -26.37 -6.02 -3.06
CA LYS A 77 -26.61 -7.45 -2.86
C LYS A 77 -26.57 -8.16 -4.22
N ALA A 78 -25.62 -9.08 -4.40
CA ALA A 78 -25.54 -9.87 -5.61
C ALA A 78 -26.88 -10.58 -5.83
N GLU A 79 -27.54 -10.35 -6.96
CA GLU A 79 -28.53 -11.31 -7.44
C GLU A 79 -27.76 -12.61 -7.66
N SER A 80 -28.01 -13.61 -6.81
CA SER A 80 -27.51 -14.94 -7.10
C SER A 80 -28.11 -15.35 -8.43
N MET A 81 -27.28 -15.45 -9.47
CA MET A 81 -27.67 -16.18 -10.66
C MET A 81 -27.87 -17.62 -10.20
N GLN A 82 -29.13 -18.01 -10.00
CA GLN A 82 -29.45 -19.40 -9.68
C GLN A 82 -28.86 -20.27 -10.78
N PRO A 83 -28.06 -21.32 -10.46
CA PRO A 83 -27.71 -22.29 -11.46
C PRO A 83 -29.01 -22.90 -11.97
N ALA A 84 -29.17 -22.89 -13.30
CA ALA A 84 -30.28 -23.53 -13.96
C ALA A 84 -30.40 -24.97 -13.43
N LYS A 85 -31.58 -25.30 -12.90
CA LYS A 85 -31.88 -26.65 -12.39
C LYS A 85 -31.72 -27.67 -13.51
N THR A 86 -30.67 -28.49 -13.44
CA THR A 86 -30.62 -29.77 -14.15
C THR A 86 -30.06 -30.89 -13.26
N PHE A 87 -31.00 -31.73 -12.84
CA PHE A 87 -30.97 -33.13 -12.41
C PHE A 87 -29.64 -33.86 -12.09
N ARG A 88 -29.55 -34.25 -10.81
CA ARG A 88 -29.18 -35.57 -10.24
C ARG A 88 -28.09 -36.40 -10.95
N HIS A 89 -26.90 -36.49 -10.33
CA HIS A 89 -26.30 -37.70 -9.73
C HIS A 89 -25.05 -37.28 -8.90
N LEU A 90 -24.67 -38.10 -7.93
CA LEU A 90 -23.81 -37.86 -6.75
C LEU A 90 -22.29 -37.66 -7.02
N PRO A 91 -21.50 -37.21 -6.02
CA PRO A 91 -20.70 -35.98 -6.04
C PRO A 91 -19.28 -36.20 -6.57
N VAL A 92 -18.92 -35.45 -7.60
CA VAL A 92 -17.52 -35.27 -8.00
C VAL A 92 -17.36 -33.78 -8.26
N ILE A 93 -16.68 -33.11 -7.33
CA ILE A 93 -15.91 -31.86 -7.52
C ILE A 93 -16.49 -30.97 -8.64
N ASP A 94 -17.57 -30.25 -8.34
CA ASP A 94 -18.00 -29.13 -9.16
C ASP A 94 -18.33 -27.97 -8.22
N LEU A 95 -17.84 -26.79 -8.60
CA LEU A 95 -18.02 -25.46 -7.98
C LEU A 95 -16.88 -24.99 -7.05
N ILE A 96 -15.65 -24.98 -7.56
CA ILE A 96 -14.80 -23.79 -7.35
C ILE A 96 -15.26 -22.82 -8.43
N GLU A 97 -16.01 -21.76 -8.09
CA GLU A 97 -16.27 -20.71 -9.08
C GLU A 97 -14.90 -20.21 -9.60
N PRO A 98 -14.70 -20.09 -10.93
CA PRO A 98 -13.44 -19.58 -11.45
C PRO A 98 -13.18 -18.20 -10.86
N GLN A 99 -11.99 -18.00 -10.31
CA GLN A 99 -11.62 -16.74 -9.67
C GLN A 99 -11.85 -15.58 -10.65
N LYS A 100 -12.63 -14.59 -10.20
CA LYS A 100 -12.93 -13.37 -10.98
C LYS A 100 -11.76 -12.41 -10.78
N PHE A 101 -10.91 -12.28 -11.80
CA PHE A 101 -9.73 -11.42 -11.74
C PHE A 101 -9.44 -10.71 -13.07
N MET A 102 -8.58 -9.70 -13.01
CA MET A 102 -8.06 -8.97 -14.15
C MET A 102 -6.59 -8.59 -13.95
N ASN A 103 -5.89 -8.30 -15.03
CA ASN A 103 -4.54 -7.77 -15.01
C ASN A 103 -4.54 -6.30 -15.42
N TYR A 104 -3.75 -5.49 -14.70
CA TYR A 104 -3.49 -4.11 -15.09
C TYR A 104 -2.11 -3.66 -14.60
N ASN A 105 -1.31 -3.05 -15.49
CA ASN A 105 -0.01 -2.45 -15.18
C ASN A 105 0.96 -3.39 -14.42
N GLY A 106 1.06 -4.65 -14.87
CA GLY A 106 1.90 -5.69 -14.25
C GLY A 106 1.33 -6.30 -12.95
N PHE A 107 0.15 -5.88 -12.50
CA PHE A 107 -0.52 -6.40 -11.32
C PHE A 107 -1.76 -7.23 -11.69
N ARG A 108 -2.09 -8.16 -10.81
CA ARG A 108 -3.32 -8.96 -10.81
C ARG A 108 -4.26 -8.43 -9.73
N TYR A 109 -5.50 -8.21 -10.10
CA TYR A 109 -6.58 -7.70 -9.24
C TYR A 109 -7.71 -8.70 -9.18
N THR A 110 -8.28 -8.91 -8.00
CA THR A 110 -9.48 -9.73 -7.79
C THR A 110 -10.70 -8.83 -7.56
N PHE A 111 -11.86 -9.24 -8.08
CA PHE A 111 -13.09 -8.50 -7.88
C PHE A 111 -13.62 -8.73 -6.46
N LEU A 112 -13.87 -7.63 -5.73
CA LEU A 112 -14.39 -7.70 -4.36
C LEU A 112 -15.81 -8.26 -4.31
N ASN A 113 -16.18 -8.84 -3.16
CA ASN A 113 -17.52 -9.38 -2.89
C ASN A 113 -18.01 -10.32 -4.01
N GLU A 114 -17.16 -11.25 -4.46
CA GLU A 114 -17.50 -12.23 -5.50
C GLU A 114 -17.91 -11.59 -6.84
N GLY A 115 -17.46 -10.36 -7.11
CA GLY A 115 -17.86 -9.59 -8.30
C GLY A 115 -19.24 -8.97 -8.19
N ALA A 116 -19.75 -8.72 -6.97
CA ALA A 116 -20.95 -7.93 -6.78
C ALA A 116 -20.76 -6.48 -7.26
N PRO A 117 -21.78 -5.87 -7.88
CA PRO A 117 -21.74 -4.45 -8.21
C PRO A 117 -21.85 -3.59 -6.95
N TYR A 118 -21.38 -2.35 -7.02
CA TYR A 118 -21.37 -1.39 -5.93
C TYR A 118 -22.30 -0.21 -6.21
N ASP A 119 -22.84 0.39 -5.15
CA ASP A 119 -23.62 1.61 -5.27
C ASP A 119 -22.77 2.73 -5.87
N GLN A 120 -23.36 3.42 -6.85
CA GLN A 120 -22.73 4.48 -7.61
C GLN A 120 -22.82 5.83 -6.90
N SER A 121 -23.70 5.96 -5.90
CA SER A 121 -24.05 7.25 -5.30
C SER A 121 -22.85 7.99 -4.68
N SER A 122 -21.86 7.26 -4.20
CA SER A 122 -20.60 7.76 -3.62
C SER A 122 -19.43 7.77 -4.60
N LEU A 123 -19.56 7.13 -5.77
CA LEU A 123 -18.49 6.91 -6.73
C LEU A 123 -18.52 7.96 -7.84
N ARG A 124 -17.45 8.74 -7.95
CA ARG A 124 -17.24 9.68 -9.06
C ARG A 124 -16.18 9.13 -10.01
N LEU A 125 -16.63 8.47 -11.08
CA LEU A 125 -15.72 8.11 -12.17
C LEU A 125 -15.63 9.28 -13.15
N ASN A 126 -14.40 9.75 -13.38
CA ASN A 126 -14.13 10.73 -14.42
C ASN A 126 -13.94 9.99 -15.75
N LYS A 127 -14.82 10.25 -16.73
CA LYS A 127 -14.72 9.64 -18.05
C LYS A 127 -13.41 9.96 -18.77
N ASP A 128 -12.84 11.13 -18.49
CA ASP A 128 -11.58 11.57 -19.07
C ASP A 128 -10.37 10.83 -18.48
N GLU A 129 -10.55 10.09 -17.39
CA GLU A 129 -9.50 9.30 -16.71
C GLU A 129 -9.62 7.80 -17.02
N ARG A 130 -10.36 7.42 -18.06
CA ARG A 130 -10.49 6.01 -18.48
C ARG A 130 -9.10 5.42 -18.79
N LEU A 131 -8.76 4.33 -18.10
CA LEU A 131 -7.46 3.64 -18.25
C LEU A 131 -7.45 2.69 -19.45
N GLY A 132 -8.57 2.00 -19.71
CA GLY A 132 -8.66 1.04 -20.80
C GLY A 132 -9.96 0.26 -20.82
N VAL A 133 -9.99 -0.83 -21.61
CA VAL A 133 -11.14 -1.72 -21.75
C VAL A 133 -10.66 -3.16 -21.58
N LEU A 134 -11.35 -3.91 -20.73
CA LEU A 134 -10.99 -5.28 -20.42
C LEU A 134 -11.24 -6.23 -21.60
N SER A 135 -10.30 -7.13 -21.88
CA SER A 135 -10.38 -8.12 -22.95
C SER A 135 -10.36 -9.57 -22.43
N ALA A 136 -10.97 -10.50 -23.18
CA ALA A 136 -11.09 -11.92 -22.80
C ALA A 136 -9.80 -12.74 -22.96
N GLU A 137 -8.63 -12.09 -22.91
CA GLU A 137 -7.35 -12.70 -23.29
C GLU A 137 -6.79 -13.68 -22.24
N ILE A 138 -7.50 -13.94 -21.14
CA ILE A 138 -7.10 -14.96 -20.15
C ILE A 138 -7.67 -16.35 -20.51
N GLN A 139 -8.75 -16.44 -21.29
CA GLN A 139 -9.46 -17.71 -21.53
C GLN A 139 -8.74 -18.69 -22.47
N GLN A 140 -7.66 -18.30 -23.15
CA GLN A 140 -6.95 -19.19 -24.08
C GLN A 140 -5.88 -20.09 -23.43
N ASP A 141 -5.52 -19.90 -22.15
CA ASP A 141 -4.40 -20.62 -21.51
C ASP A 141 -4.73 -21.41 -20.23
N ILE A 142 -6.00 -21.53 -19.84
CA ILE A 142 -6.40 -22.36 -18.66
C ILE A 142 -6.06 -23.86 -18.87
N GLY A 143 -5.72 -24.28 -20.10
CA GLY A 143 -5.27 -25.65 -20.42
C GLY A 143 -3.76 -25.87 -20.43
N SER A 144 -2.96 -24.80 -20.35
CA SER A 144 -1.49 -24.86 -20.36
C SER A 144 -1.04 -24.72 -18.92
N SER A 145 -0.47 -25.76 -18.32
CA SER A 145 0.28 -25.65 -17.06
C SER A 145 1.16 -24.40 -17.11
N GLY A 146 0.89 -23.42 -16.24
CA GLY A 146 1.30 -22.01 -16.36
C GLY A 146 2.81 -21.74 -16.32
N GLU A 147 3.53 -22.25 -17.32
CA GLU A 147 4.96 -22.05 -17.54
C GLU A 147 5.23 -20.76 -18.33
N ASP A 148 4.27 -20.28 -19.13
CA ASP A 148 4.33 -19.00 -19.83
C ASP A 148 3.40 -18.01 -19.11
N GLY A 149 3.98 -17.25 -18.17
CA GLY A 149 3.29 -16.38 -17.23
C GLY A 149 2.32 -15.36 -17.84
N TYR A 150 1.39 -14.88 -17.00
CA TYR A 150 0.39 -13.87 -17.36
C TYR A 150 0.98 -12.46 -17.57
N ASP A 151 2.31 -12.36 -17.62
CA ASP A 151 3.17 -11.20 -17.40
C ASP A 151 2.95 -10.06 -18.40
N ASP A 152 2.46 -10.36 -19.61
CA ASP A 152 2.45 -9.42 -20.74
C ASP A 152 1.04 -9.03 -21.23
N ARG A 153 -0.03 -9.50 -20.57
CA ARG A 153 -1.41 -9.23 -21.01
C ARG A 153 -2.11 -8.20 -20.12
N ASP A 154 -1.73 -6.94 -20.31
CA ASP A 154 -2.43 -5.80 -19.71
C ASP A 154 -3.91 -5.77 -20.12
N PHE A 155 -4.82 -5.41 -19.22
CA PHE A 155 -6.28 -5.43 -19.39
C PHE A 155 -6.95 -6.80 -19.60
N ALA A 156 -6.21 -7.90 -19.51
CA ALA A 156 -6.80 -9.22 -19.63
C ALA A 156 -7.71 -9.51 -18.42
N THR A 157 -8.83 -10.20 -18.62
CA THR A 157 -9.75 -10.57 -17.53
C THR A 157 -10.45 -11.91 -17.72
N THR A 158 -10.84 -12.54 -16.60
CA THR A 158 -11.75 -13.69 -16.57
C THR A 158 -13.22 -13.28 -16.42
N TYR A 159 -13.51 -12.00 -16.13
CA TYR A 159 -14.84 -11.50 -15.77
C TYR A 159 -15.10 -10.11 -16.38
N LEU A 160 -16.35 -9.72 -16.65
CA LEU A 160 -16.71 -8.40 -17.22
C LEU A 160 -15.95 -7.99 -18.49
N VAL A 161 -15.76 -8.93 -19.43
CA VAL A 161 -15.16 -8.66 -20.75
C VAL A 161 -15.88 -7.49 -21.43
N GLY A 162 -15.12 -6.49 -21.87
CA GLY A 162 -15.61 -5.23 -22.43
C GLY A 162 -15.93 -4.15 -21.39
N GLY A 163 -15.66 -4.39 -20.10
CA GLY A 163 -15.75 -3.38 -19.05
C GLY A 163 -14.70 -2.28 -19.20
N GLU A 164 -15.08 -1.05 -18.89
CA GLU A 164 -14.18 0.10 -18.94
C GLU A 164 -13.50 0.28 -17.57
N LEU A 165 -12.17 0.37 -17.57
CA LEU A 165 -11.36 0.49 -16.35
C LEU A 165 -11.09 1.97 -16.02
N TYR A 166 -11.21 2.32 -14.74
CA TYR A 166 -11.03 3.67 -14.22
C TYR A 166 -10.23 3.66 -12.92
N PRO A 167 -9.43 4.71 -12.63
CA PRO A 167 -8.89 4.91 -11.31
C PRO A 167 -10.05 5.22 -10.34
N LEU A 168 -9.89 4.79 -9.09
CA LEU A 168 -10.85 5.11 -8.04
C LEU A 168 -10.37 6.34 -7.27
N GLN A 169 -11.23 7.35 -7.13
CA GLN A 169 -10.90 8.56 -6.38
C GLN A 169 -10.49 8.19 -4.94
N SER A 170 -9.42 8.81 -4.44
CA SER A 170 -8.87 8.59 -3.09
C SER A 170 -8.11 7.28 -2.89
N TYR A 171 -7.85 6.50 -3.96
CA TYR A 171 -7.02 5.28 -3.91
C TYR A 171 -5.81 5.36 -4.84
N ASP A 172 -4.75 4.63 -4.49
CA ASP A 172 -3.69 4.32 -5.44
C ASP A 172 -4.25 3.36 -6.53
N PRO A 173 -4.09 3.68 -7.83
CA PRO A 173 -4.52 2.78 -8.91
C PRO A 173 -3.87 1.40 -8.88
N SER A 174 -2.70 1.26 -8.24
CA SER A 174 -2.02 -0.02 -8.00
C SER A 174 -2.73 -0.87 -6.97
N PHE A 175 -3.58 -0.28 -6.12
CA PHE A 175 -4.34 -1.01 -5.12
C PHE A 175 -5.79 -1.29 -5.52
N ARG A 176 -6.53 -0.24 -5.93
CA ARG A 176 -7.95 -0.38 -6.25
C ARG A 176 -8.36 0.38 -7.47
N LEU A 177 -9.18 -0.29 -8.27
CA LEU A 177 -9.68 0.18 -9.55
C LEU A 177 -11.18 -0.04 -9.63
N ALA A 178 -11.85 0.80 -10.42
CA ALA A 178 -13.25 0.63 -10.75
C ALA A 178 -13.41 0.11 -12.17
N VAL A 179 -14.33 -0.84 -12.35
CA VAL A 179 -14.74 -1.34 -13.66
C VAL A 179 -16.19 -0.96 -13.89
N ALA A 180 -16.43 -0.17 -14.93
CA ALA A 180 -17.77 0.18 -15.39
C ALA A 180 -18.21 -0.83 -16.45
N TYR A 181 -19.31 -1.55 -16.18
CA TYR A 181 -19.86 -2.53 -17.12
C TYR A 181 -21.38 -2.51 -17.10
N ARG A 182 -22.01 -2.34 -18.26
CA ARG A 182 -23.47 -2.32 -18.45
C ARG A 182 -24.21 -1.40 -17.47
N GLY A 183 -23.62 -0.24 -17.16
CA GLY A 183 -24.20 0.74 -16.25
C GLY A 183 -24.11 0.36 -14.77
N GLN A 184 -23.24 -0.59 -14.40
CA GLN A 184 -22.89 -0.95 -13.03
C GLN A 184 -21.40 -0.71 -12.77
N TYR A 185 -21.02 -0.55 -11.50
CA TYR A 185 -19.62 -0.44 -11.09
C TYR A 185 -19.20 -1.63 -10.26
N TYR A 186 -17.99 -2.10 -10.50
CA TYR A 186 -17.37 -3.21 -9.79
C TYR A 186 -16.01 -2.75 -9.29
N ILE A 187 -15.64 -3.18 -8.09
CA ILE A 187 -14.35 -2.81 -7.49
C ILE A 187 -13.41 -4.00 -7.58
N ALA A 188 -12.22 -3.75 -8.13
CA ALA A 188 -11.14 -4.71 -8.18
C ALA A 188 -10.02 -4.24 -7.25
N GLN A 189 -9.44 -5.19 -6.51
CA GLN A 189 -8.39 -4.94 -5.51
C GLN A 189 -7.14 -5.76 -5.84
N LEU A 190 -5.97 -5.19 -5.59
CA LEU A 190 -4.68 -5.83 -5.74
C LEU A 190 -4.63 -7.17 -4.99
N ALA A 191 -4.35 -8.22 -5.74
CA ALA A 191 -4.07 -9.54 -5.21
C ALA A 191 -2.56 -9.81 -5.27
N GLY A 192 -1.92 -9.63 -6.42
CA GLY A 192 -0.50 -9.94 -6.58
C GLY A 192 0.04 -9.35 -7.87
N LYS A 193 1.24 -9.78 -8.29
CA LYS A 193 1.73 -9.47 -9.63
C LYS A 193 1.17 -10.43 -10.67
N ALA A 194 1.08 -9.96 -11.90
CA ALA A 194 0.69 -10.79 -13.05
C ALA A 194 1.72 -11.92 -13.28
N ASP A 195 2.99 -11.65 -12.99
CA ASP A 195 4.11 -12.60 -13.11
C ASP A 195 4.26 -13.59 -11.94
N ASN A 196 3.32 -13.56 -11.00
CA ASN A 196 3.37 -14.34 -9.75
C ASN A 196 4.59 -14.05 -8.86
N SER A 197 5.41 -13.02 -9.16
CA SER A 197 6.40 -12.55 -8.20
C SER A 197 5.72 -11.96 -6.98
N ILE A 198 6.37 -12.08 -5.82
CA ILE A 198 5.84 -11.56 -4.56
C ILE A 198 5.95 -10.04 -4.59
N ILE A 199 4.88 -9.36 -4.16
CA ILE A 199 4.91 -7.92 -3.91
C ILE A 199 5.51 -7.74 -2.51
N PRO A 200 6.53 -6.88 -2.31
CA PRO A 200 7.03 -6.59 -0.97
C PRO A 200 5.90 -6.18 -0.01
N ALA A 201 5.97 -6.63 1.24
CA ALA A 201 4.95 -6.35 2.25
C ALA A 201 4.70 -4.84 2.40
N GLU A 202 5.80 -4.07 2.39
CA GLU A 202 5.77 -2.61 2.42
C GLU A 202 4.97 -1.99 1.28
N ASP A 203 5.27 -2.39 0.04
CA ASP A 203 4.60 -1.88 -1.15
C ASP A 203 3.09 -2.18 -1.11
N TYR A 204 2.70 -3.41 -0.76
CA TYR A 204 1.28 -3.78 -0.69
C TYR A 204 0.51 -2.91 0.32
N LEU A 205 1.07 -2.71 1.51
CA LEU A 205 0.45 -1.93 2.57
C LEU A 205 0.42 -0.43 2.26
N ASP A 206 1.40 0.07 1.50
CA ASP A 206 1.44 1.46 1.01
C ASP A 206 0.43 1.72 -0.08
N PHE A 207 0.34 0.85 -1.09
CA PHE A 207 -0.68 0.98 -2.12
C PHE A 207 -2.08 0.96 -1.48
N ALA A 208 -2.27 0.13 -0.45
CA ALA A 208 -3.50 0.05 0.33
C ALA A 208 -3.77 1.26 1.25
N ASP A 209 -2.83 2.18 1.43
CA ASP A 209 -2.89 3.30 2.38
C ASP A 209 -3.41 2.88 3.78
N MET A 210 -2.90 1.75 4.28
CA MET A 210 -3.42 1.09 5.49
C MET A 210 -3.34 1.97 6.72
N ASP A 211 -2.30 2.82 6.83
CA ASP A 211 -2.12 3.76 7.93
C ASP A 211 -3.25 4.80 8.02
N LYS A 212 -3.88 5.12 6.88
CA LYS A 212 -5.01 6.05 6.79
C LYS A 212 -6.35 5.32 6.84
N LEU A 213 -6.49 4.20 6.14
CA LEU A 213 -7.78 3.55 5.91
C LEU A 213 -8.18 2.55 7.00
N ALA A 214 -7.24 1.88 7.66
CA ALA A 214 -7.57 0.90 8.69
C ALA A 214 -8.22 1.58 9.91
N GLU A 215 -9.39 1.08 10.31
CA GLU A 215 -10.16 1.59 11.44
C GLU A 215 -10.22 0.57 12.59
N ARG A 216 -10.32 -0.71 12.27
CA ARG A 216 -10.37 -1.81 13.24
C ARG A 216 -9.71 -3.06 12.68
N VAL A 217 -9.14 -3.87 13.54
CA VAL A 217 -8.59 -5.19 13.19
C VAL A 217 -9.26 -6.24 14.04
N ASP A 218 -9.96 -7.19 13.41
CA ASP A 218 -10.53 -8.33 14.10
C ASP A 218 -9.65 -9.56 13.89
N ILE A 219 -9.40 -10.32 14.96
CA ILE A 219 -8.67 -11.58 14.95
C ILE A 219 -9.67 -12.69 15.20
N MET A 220 -9.68 -13.67 14.31
CA MET A 220 -10.64 -14.76 14.28
C MET A 220 -9.91 -16.09 14.08
N ASN A 221 -10.62 -17.20 14.33
CA ASN A 221 -10.18 -18.49 13.83
C ASN A 221 -10.06 -18.49 12.29
N ILE A 222 -9.31 -19.42 11.71
CA ILE A 222 -9.04 -19.43 10.27
C ILE A 222 -10.30 -19.52 9.39
N SER A 223 -11.38 -20.14 9.88
CA SER A 223 -12.66 -20.21 9.15
C SER A 223 -13.43 -18.88 9.16
N GLY A 224 -13.03 -17.94 10.01
CA GLY A 224 -13.76 -16.69 10.25
C GLY A 224 -15.11 -16.90 10.96
N SER A 225 -15.33 -18.05 11.61
CA SER A 225 -16.56 -18.32 12.36
C SER A 225 -16.50 -17.79 13.79
N ASP A 226 -15.32 -17.84 14.40
CA ASP A 226 -15.15 -17.56 15.83
C ASP A 226 -14.27 -16.33 16.00
N PHE A 227 -14.83 -15.31 16.66
CA PHE A 227 -14.12 -14.10 17.03
C PHE A 227 -13.27 -14.33 18.28
N LEU A 228 -12.01 -13.89 18.25
CA LEU A 228 -11.06 -14.04 19.35
C LEU A 228 -10.72 -12.71 20.00
N HIS A 229 -10.37 -11.70 19.19
CA HIS A 229 -9.93 -10.41 19.68
C HIS A 229 -10.17 -9.30 18.67
N SER A 230 -10.18 -8.04 19.12
CA SER A 230 -10.22 -6.87 18.23
C SER A 230 -9.28 -5.77 18.71
N LEU A 231 -8.68 -5.07 17.76
CA LEU A 231 -7.96 -3.83 17.98
C LEU A 231 -8.72 -2.67 17.37
N GLU A 232 -9.09 -1.73 18.23
CA GLU A 232 -9.79 -0.49 17.84
C GLU A 232 -8.92 0.76 18.10
N ILE A 233 -7.85 0.61 18.87
CA ILE A 233 -6.97 1.73 19.22
C ILE A 233 -6.06 2.04 18.03
N LYS A 234 -6.28 3.19 17.39
CA LYS A 234 -5.52 3.66 16.21
C LYS A 234 -3.99 3.61 16.36
N LYS A 235 -3.47 3.78 17.58
CA LYS A 235 -2.02 3.67 17.82
C LYS A 235 -1.54 2.21 17.65
N ASP A 236 -2.30 1.26 18.17
CA ASP A 236 -1.95 -0.16 18.16
C ASP A 236 -2.13 -0.74 16.76
N ILE A 237 -3.19 -0.33 16.05
CA ILE A 237 -3.41 -0.69 14.64
C ILE A 237 -2.23 -0.23 13.76
N ARG A 238 -1.80 1.03 13.92
CA ARG A 238 -0.64 1.55 13.16
C ARG A 238 0.67 0.85 13.52
N HIS A 239 0.85 0.52 14.80
CA HIS A 239 2.02 -0.24 15.22
C HIS A 239 2.03 -1.63 14.57
N TRP A 240 0.88 -2.29 14.51
CA TRP A 240 0.72 -3.57 13.85
C TRP A 240 1.04 -3.50 12.35
N ILE A 241 0.45 -2.53 11.64
CA ILE A 241 0.72 -2.29 10.22
C ILE A 241 2.22 -2.05 9.99
N ALA A 242 2.87 -1.28 10.86
CA ALA A 242 4.31 -1.02 10.76
C ALA A 242 5.17 -2.28 10.94
N MET A 243 4.76 -3.26 11.74
CA MET A 243 5.48 -4.54 11.80
C MET A 243 5.21 -5.41 10.58
N LEU A 244 3.97 -5.46 10.08
CA LEU A 244 3.65 -6.19 8.85
C LEU A 244 4.47 -5.66 7.67
N ARG A 245 4.65 -4.33 7.60
CA ARG A 245 5.51 -3.65 6.63
C ARG A 245 6.95 -4.14 6.68
N GLY A 246 7.46 -4.49 7.86
CA GLY A 246 8.80 -5.03 8.04
C GLY A 246 8.94 -6.52 7.73
N SER A 247 7.90 -7.19 7.21
CA SER A 247 7.95 -8.62 6.91
C SER A 247 8.74 -8.90 5.64
N GLU A 248 9.52 -9.96 5.65
CA GLU A 248 10.32 -10.40 4.50
C GLU A 248 9.54 -11.37 3.61
N GLU A 249 9.88 -11.47 2.34
CA GLU A 249 9.23 -12.40 1.42
C GLU A 249 9.57 -13.86 1.74
N ALA A 250 8.55 -14.72 1.85
CA ALA A 250 8.72 -16.14 2.10
C ALA A 250 8.96 -16.91 0.79
N VAL A 251 10.08 -16.66 0.12
CA VAL A 251 10.42 -17.17 -1.24
C VAL A 251 10.33 -18.71 -1.36
N HIS A 252 10.46 -19.44 -0.25
CA HIS A 252 10.45 -20.90 -0.23
C HIS A 252 9.12 -21.54 0.19
N VAL A 253 8.08 -20.75 0.45
CA VAL A 253 6.77 -21.26 0.85
C VAL A 253 5.81 -21.12 -0.32
N THR A 254 5.48 -22.23 -0.97
CA THR A 254 4.49 -22.22 -2.06
C THR A 254 3.08 -22.03 -1.52
N LYS A 255 2.12 -21.78 -2.42
CA LYS A 255 0.70 -21.73 -2.05
C LYS A 255 0.24 -23.05 -1.47
N GLU A 256 0.63 -24.14 -2.11
CA GLU A 256 0.30 -25.50 -1.74
C GLU A 256 0.90 -25.85 -0.39
N ASP A 257 2.14 -25.45 -0.11
CA ASP A 257 2.76 -25.65 1.20
C ASP A 257 2.00 -24.89 2.30
N TYR A 258 1.62 -23.63 2.05
CA TYR A 258 0.86 -22.84 3.01
C TYR A 258 -0.53 -23.42 3.26
N GLU A 259 -1.24 -23.82 2.21
CA GLU A 259 -2.56 -24.45 2.32
C GLU A 259 -2.48 -25.81 3.04
N GLN A 260 -1.43 -26.59 2.78
CA GLN A 260 -1.18 -27.82 3.54
C GLN A 260 -0.92 -27.53 5.01
N LEU A 261 -0.11 -26.52 5.34
CA LEU A 261 0.13 -26.12 6.73
C LEU A 261 -1.16 -25.72 7.45
N VAL A 262 -2.00 -24.90 6.81
CA VAL A 262 -3.32 -24.50 7.32
C VAL A 262 -4.24 -25.71 7.51
N ASN A 263 -4.31 -26.60 6.52
CA ASN A 263 -5.22 -27.76 6.55
C ASN A 263 -4.74 -28.86 7.52
N THR A 264 -3.45 -28.90 7.84
CA THR A 264 -2.84 -29.87 8.76
C THR A 264 -2.65 -29.31 10.17
N ASP A 265 -3.25 -28.16 10.48
CA ASP A 265 -3.28 -27.55 11.81
C ASP A 265 -4.60 -27.87 12.53
N PRO A 266 -4.73 -29.08 13.14
CA PRO A 266 -5.92 -29.45 13.90
C PRO A 266 -6.08 -28.69 15.23
N GLU A 267 -5.08 -27.88 15.64
CA GLU A 267 -5.07 -27.17 16.92
C GLU A 267 -5.55 -25.71 16.82
N GLY A 268 -5.87 -25.20 15.62
CA GLY A 268 -6.45 -23.87 15.44
C GLY A 268 -5.46 -22.73 15.69
N LYS A 269 -4.18 -22.94 15.39
CA LYS A 269 -3.09 -21.97 15.57
C LYS A 269 -2.86 -21.08 14.36
N SER A 270 -3.73 -21.22 13.36
CA SER A 270 -3.82 -20.38 12.18
C SER A 270 -5.01 -19.44 12.33
N TYR A 271 -4.80 -18.16 12.04
CA TYR A 271 -5.75 -17.09 12.34
C TYR A 271 -6.10 -16.28 11.11
N LEU A 272 -7.36 -15.88 11.01
CA LEU A 272 -7.82 -14.86 10.08
C LEU A 272 -7.74 -13.51 10.79
N VAL A 273 -6.99 -12.58 10.20
CA VAL A 273 -6.89 -11.18 10.63
C VAL A 273 -7.61 -10.32 9.60
N ARG A 274 -8.72 -9.71 10.03
CA ARG A 274 -9.60 -8.92 9.17
C ARG A 274 -9.48 -7.44 9.50
N PHE A 275 -8.95 -6.68 8.57
CA PHE A 275 -8.93 -5.23 8.63
C PHE A 275 -10.24 -4.67 8.12
N HIS A 276 -10.90 -3.87 8.95
CA HIS A 276 -12.05 -3.04 8.58
C HIS A 276 -11.53 -1.68 8.16
N LEU A 277 -11.88 -1.29 6.93
CA LEU A 277 -11.47 -0.02 6.36
C LEU A 277 -12.60 1.01 6.47
N LYS A 278 -12.23 2.30 6.51
CA LYS A 278 -13.18 3.43 6.60
C LYS A 278 -14.17 3.55 5.45
N ASP A 279 -13.92 2.86 4.34
CA ASP A 279 -14.77 2.82 3.16
C ASP A 279 -15.80 1.69 3.20
N SER A 280 -15.94 1.01 4.34
CA SER A 280 -16.81 -0.16 4.58
C SER A 280 -16.39 -1.45 3.90
N THR A 281 -15.18 -1.53 3.34
CA THR A 281 -14.61 -2.78 2.81
C THR A 281 -13.72 -3.48 3.83
N LEU A 282 -13.33 -4.71 3.50
CA LEU A 282 -12.52 -5.58 4.35
C LEU A 282 -11.27 -6.02 3.59
N ILE A 283 -10.16 -6.17 4.32
CA ILE A 283 -8.97 -6.88 3.85
C ILE A 283 -8.71 -8.04 4.81
N ASP A 284 -8.72 -9.24 4.27
CA ASP A 284 -8.45 -10.46 5.00
C ASP A 284 -6.98 -10.86 4.82
N MET A 285 -6.31 -11.14 5.94
CA MET A 285 -4.95 -11.65 6.00
C MET A 285 -4.94 -12.91 6.85
N TYR A 286 -4.09 -13.87 6.52
CA TYR A 286 -3.93 -15.09 7.30
C TYR A 286 -2.59 -15.06 8.02
N ILE A 287 -2.56 -15.45 9.28
CA ILE A 287 -1.34 -15.46 10.10
C ILE A 287 -1.21 -16.80 10.81
N ILE A 288 0.01 -17.36 10.79
CA ILE A 288 0.43 -18.53 11.57
C ILE A 288 1.57 -18.09 12.50
N PRO A 289 1.26 -17.63 13.73
CA PRO A 289 2.24 -17.02 14.61
C PRO A 289 3.39 -17.96 14.99
N GLU A 290 3.12 -19.25 15.21
CA GLU A 290 4.15 -20.24 15.57
C GLU A 290 5.23 -20.40 14.49
N LEU A 291 4.84 -20.22 13.22
CA LEU A 291 5.75 -20.30 12.08
C LEU A 291 6.25 -18.91 11.65
N LYS A 292 5.81 -17.84 12.31
CA LYS A 292 6.05 -16.44 11.90
C LYS A 292 5.65 -16.21 10.45
N LEU A 293 4.57 -16.85 9.98
CA LEU A 293 4.11 -16.70 8.60
C LEU A 293 2.87 -15.83 8.54
N ALA A 294 2.81 -14.99 7.51
CA ALA A 294 1.61 -14.26 7.13
C ALA A 294 1.36 -14.40 5.62
N SER A 295 0.09 -14.30 5.23
CA SER A 295 -0.36 -14.32 3.84
C SER A 295 -1.38 -13.22 3.64
N PHE A 296 -1.15 -12.36 2.65
CA PHE A 296 -2.09 -11.32 2.23
C PHE A 296 -1.89 -11.02 0.75
N GLY A 297 -3.00 -10.76 0.05
CA GLY A 297 -3.03 -10.88 -1.40
C GLY A 297 -2.65 -12.31 -1.83
N ASP A 298 -1.80 -12.40 -2.84
CA ASP A 298 -1.16 -13.64 -3.30
C ASP A 298 0.22 -13.86 -2.65
N GLY A 299 0.68 -12.91 -1.82
CA GLY A 299 1.99 -12.90 -1.19
C GLY A 299 2.05 -13.70 0.11
N ARG A 300 3.25 -14.19 0.44
CA ARG A 300 3.56 -14.92 1.67
C ARG A 300 4.80 -14.29 2.30
N TYR A 301 4.77 -14.11 3.60
CA TYR A 301 5.75 -13.29 4.31
C TYR A 301 6.18 -13.93 5.62
N ILE A 302 7.44 -13.69 5.97
CA ILE A 302 8.03 -14.01 7.26
C ILE A 302 7.91 -12.77 8.14
N LEU A 303 7.17 -12.90 9.22
CA LEU A 303 6.93 -11.86 10.21
C LEU A 303 8.21 -11.58 11.03
N PRO A 304 8.47 -10.32 11.40
CA PRO A 304 9.59 -9.98 12.29
C PRO A 304 9.47 -10.68 13.65
N ASP A 305 10.60 -10.99 14.28
CA ASP A 305 10.64 -11.61 15.61
C ASP A 305 9.83 -10.81 16.65
N SER A 306 9.91 -9.48 16.60
CA SER A 306 9.18 -8.57 17.47
C SER A 306 7.66 -8.75 17.38
N PHE A 307 7.13 -9.17 16.22
CA PHE A 307 5.70 -9.40 16.05
C PHE A 307 5.18 -10.46 17.02
N THR A 308 5.89 -11.59 17.09
CA THR A 308 5.51 -12.67 18.01
C THR A 308 5.70 -12.26 19.47
N GLU A 309 6.69 -11.45 19.80
CA GLU A 309 6.91 -10.99 21.18
C GLU A 309 5.80 -10.04 21.66
N ASP A 310 5.44 -9.06 20.81
CA ASP A 310 4.48 -8.02 21.18
C ASP A 310 3.03 -8.53 21.17
N TYR A 311 2.72 -9.52 20.32
CA TYR A 311 1.34 -9.94 20.05
C TYR A 311 1.05 -11.43 20.29
N ALA A 312 1.99 -12.23 20.81
CA ALA A 312 1.74 -13.64 21.18
C ALA A 312 0.49 -13.82 22.05
N LYS A 313 0.20 -12.86 22.93
CA LYS A 313 -0.97 -12.91 23.84
C LYS A 313 -2.30 -12.79 23.12
N LEU A 314 -2.34 -12.23 21.92
CA LEU A 314 -3.58 -12.11 21.14
C LEU A 314 -3.94 -13.40 20.42
N PHE A 315 -2.96 -14.29 20.25
CA PHE A 315 -3.09 -15.57 19.58
C PHE A 315 -2.99 -16.76 20.55
N SER A 316 -2.94 -16.50 21.85
CA SER A 316 -3.04 -17.55 22.86
C SER A 316 -4.51 -17.73 23.25
N ILE A 317 -5.06 -18.90 22.97
CA ILE A 317 -6.40 -19.31 23.44
C ILE A 317 -6.41 -19.21 24.99
N GLN A 318 -7.40 -18.50 25.54
CA GLN A 318 -7.73 -18.58 26.98
C GLN A 318 -8.53 -19.84 27.27
#